data_AF-A0A353M479-F1
#
_entry.id   AF-A0A353M479-F1
#
_cell.length_a   1.000
_cell.length_b   1.000
_cell.length_c   1.000
_cell.angle_alpha   90.00
_cell.angle_beta   90.00
_cell.angle_gamma   90.00
#
_symmetry.space_group_name_H-M   'P 1'
#
loop_
_entity.id
_entity.type
_entity.pdbx_description
1 polymer ?
#
loop_
_entity_poly.entity_id
_entity_poly.type
_entity_poly.pdbx_seq_one_letter_code
_entity_poly.pdbx_strand_id
1 'polypeptide(L)'
;MQHNDTLQIIRPDDWHLHVRSGEMLKSVVGMTASQMGRAIIMPNLTPPVSDAVQAQQYHQEIMSALPEDSDFTPLMVLYLTDNTTPEQIQAAVDGGLVVAAKLYPAGATTNSDSGVTDITNIYPALEKMQQLGMPLLVHGEVTDTTIDIFDREAVFIERILIQVVQDFPELKIVFEHITTKDAVDFVLSASENIAAT
;
A
#
# COMPACT_ATOMS: atom_id res chain seq x y z
N MET A 1 13.31 -22.80 36.91
CA MET A 1 14.23 -22.00 36.09
C MET A 1 13.46 -21.59 34.85
N GLN A 2 13.10 -20.31 34.70
CA GLN A 2 12.51 -19.82 33.45
C GLN A 2 13.64 -19.67 32.44
N HIS A 3 13.61 -20.47 31.38
CA HIS A 3 14.44 -20.24 30.21
C HIS A 3 13.84 -19.04 29.45
N ASN A 4 14.52 -17.90 29.48
CA ASN A 4 14.24 -16.80 28.57
C ASN A 4 14.95 -17.11 27.25
N ASP A 5 14.31 -17.90 26.40
CA ASP A 5 14.78 -18.10 25.04
C ASP A 5 14.79 -16.74 24.33
N THR A 6 15.96 -16.33 23.87
CA THR A 6 16.17 -15.03 23.22
C THR A 6 16.44 -15.25 21.74
N LEU A 7 15.74 -14.50 20.88
CA LEU A 7 15.98 -14.46 19.43
C LEU A 7 16.55 -13.10 19.05
N GLN A 8 17.70 -13.09 18.40
CA GLN A 8 18.29 -11.89 17.81
C GLN A 8 18.04 -11.90 16.30
N ILE A 9 17.46 -10.82 15.78
CA ILE A 9 17.19 -10.62 14.36
C ILE A 9 17.76 -9.29 13.91
N ILE A 10 18.01 -9.16 12.61
CA ILE A 10 18.22 -7.84 11.98
C ILE A 10 16.95 -7.02 12.23
N ARG A 11 17.12 -5.72 12.49
CA ARG A 11 15.98 -4.83 12.74
C ARG A 11 14.96 -4.93 11.59
N PRO A 12 13.69 -5.26 11.89
CA PRO A 12 12.68 -5.45 10.87
C PRO A 12 12.14 -4.11 10.33
N ASP A 13 11.33 -4.22 9.28
CA ASP A 13 10.55 -3.13 8.70
C ASP A 13 9.09 -3.58 8.59
N ASP A 14 8.17 -2.62 8.56
CA ASP A 14 6.73 -2.88 8.40
C ASP A 14 6.26 -2.45 7.00
N TRP A 15 5.95 -3.42 6.14
CA TRP A 15 5.57 -3.14 4.74
C TRP A 15 4.10 -2.74 4.56
N HIS A 16 3.32 -2.58 5.64
CA HIS A 16 1.94 -2.09 5.56
C HIS A 16 1.46 -1.44 6.87
N LEU A 17 1.62 -0.12 7.01
CA LEU A 17 1.29 0.58 8.25
C LEU A 17 0.31 1.75 8.08
N HIS A 18 -0.63 1.86 9.02
CA HIS A 18 -1.56 2.98 9.14
C HIS A 18 -1.27 3.77 10.42
N VAL A 19 -0.62 4.94 10.30
CA VAL A 19 -0.31 5.80 11.46
C VAL A 19 -1.33 6.92 11.69
N ARG A 20 -2.28 7.13 10.78
CA ARG A 20 -3.30 8.20 10.83
C ARG A 20 -2.64 9.60 10.88
N SER A 21 -3.35 10.61 11.39
CA SER A 21 -2.84 11.99 11.51
C SER A 21 -3.17 12.58 12.90
N GLY A 22 -2.61 13.76 13.20
CA GLY A 22 -2.89 14.52 14.42
C GLY A 22 -2.53 13.77 15.70
N GLU A 23 -3.42 13.81 16.69
CA GLU A 23 -3.17 13.18 18.00
C GLU A 23 -3.04 11.66 17.93
N MET A 24 -3.70 11.01 16.96
CA MET A 24 -3.57 9.57 16.76
C MET A 24 -2.16 9.23 16.27
N LEU A 25 -1.65 9.96 15.28
CA LEU A 25 -0.28 9.83 14.78
C LEU A 25 0.74 9.95 15.91
N LYS A 26 0.65 11.00 16.72
CA LYS A 26 1.53 11.23 17.88
C LYS A 26 1.47 10.09 18.90
N SER A 27 0.32 9.44 19.02
CA SER A 27 0.13 8.34 19.96
C SER A 27 0.74 7.02 19.48
N VAL A 28 0.82 6.79 18.16
CA VAL A 28 1.18 5.47 17.61
C VAL A 28 2.55 5.40 16.94
N VAL A 29 3.04 6.49 16.36
CA VAL A 29 4.26 6.44 15.53
C VAL A 29 5.51 6.10 16.34
N GLY A 30 5.62 6.60 17.58
CA GLY A 30 6.75 6.27 18.46
C GLY A 30 6.84 4.78 18.81
N MET A 31 5.70 4.09 18.89
CA MET A 31 5.68 2.63 19.12
C MET A 31 6.27 1.88 17.91
N THR A 32 5.90 2.29 16.70
CA THR A 32 6.46 1.72 15.47
C THR A 32 7.97 1.99 15.39
N ALA A 33 8.38 3.25 15.58
CA ALA A 33 9.77 3.66 15.49
C ALA A 33 10.68 2.91 16.48
N SER A 34 10.14 2.49 17.63
CA SER A 34 10.90 1.71 18.61
C SER A 34 11.22 0.27 18.18
N GLN A 35 10.53 -0.27 17.18
CA GLN A 35 10.64 -1.65 16.72
C GLN A 35 11.14 -1.78 15.28
N MET A 36 10.67 -0.88 14.41
CA MET A 36 10.86 -0.96 12.96
C MET A 36 11.88 0.07 12.50
N GLY A 37 12.69 -0.26 11.49
CA GLY A 37 13.60 0.68 10.83
C GLY A 37 12.86 1.56 9.82
N ARG A 38 11.95 0.97 9.07
CA ARG A 38 11.14 1.63 8.04
C ARG A 38 9.71 1.13 8.10
N ALA A 39 8.79 1.92 7.55
CA ALA A 39 7.47 1.40 7.21
C ALA A 39 6.88 2.01 5.96
N ILE A 40 6.11 1.22 5.21
CA ILE A 40 5.23 1.71 4.15
C ILE A 40 4.02 2.38 4.80
N ILE A 41 3.88 3.68 4.60
CA ILE A 41 2.82 4.48 5.21
C ILE A 41 1.63 4.55 4.25
N MET A 42 0.52 3.92 4.65
CA MET A 42 -0.69 3.85 3.85
C MET A 42 -1.39 5.23 3.74
N PRO A 43 -1.99 5.55 2.57
CA PRO A 43 -2.36 6.93 2.23
C PRO A 43 -3.84 7.29 2.45
N ASN A 44 -4.64 6.40 3.04
CA ASN A 44 -6.10 6.54 3.23
C ASN A 44 -6.49 7.44 4.43
N LEU A 45 -5.91 8.64 4.46
CA LEU A 45 -6.37 9.72 5.33
C LEU A 45 -7.70 10.31 4.83
N THR A 46 -8.22 11.31 5.55
CA THR A 46 -9.40 12.08 5.14
C THR A 46 -9.05 13.57 5.11
N PRO A 47 -8.82 14.18 3.93
CA PRO A 47 -8.81 13.58 2.59
C PRO A 47 -7.61 12.64 2.36
N PRO A 48 -7.65 11.75 1.34
CA PRO A 48 -6.55 10.84 1.05
C PRO A 48 -5.32 11.58 0.52
N VAL A 49 -4.15 10.95 0.66
CA VAL A 49 -2.88 11.44 0.12
C VAL A 49 -2.76 10.99 -1.33
N SER A 50 -3.18 11.84 -2.26
CA SER A 50 -3.37 11.53 -3.68
C SER A 50 -2.32 12.13 -4.62
N ASP A 51 -1.45 13.02 -4.13
CA ASP A 51 -0.37 13.62 -4.91
C ASP A 51 0.94 13.81 -4.11
N ALA A 52 2.01 14.16 -4.81
CA ALA A 52 3.34 14.34 -4.24
C ALA A 52 3.42 15.46 -3.17
N VAL A 53 2.64 16.53 -3.32
CA VAL A 53 2.63 17.65 -2.37
C VAL A 53 1.97 17.20 -1.06
N GLN A 54 0.85 16.50 -1.14
CA GLN A 54 0.18 15.90 0.01
C GLN A 54 1.07 14.86 0.70
N ALA A 55 1.79 14.03 -0.06
CA ALA A 55 2.72 13.05 0.48
C ALA A 55 3.86 13.73 1.26
N GLN A 56 4.39 14.84 0.72
CA GLN A 56 5.42 15.64 1.40
C GLN A 56 4.90 16.26 2.70
N GLN A 57 3.69 16.82 2.70
CA GLN A 57 3.08 17.39 3.90
C GLN A 57 2.86 16.32 4.98
N TYR A 58 2.33 15.16 4.61
CA TYR A 58 2.10 14.07 5.54
C TYR A 58 3.41 13.49 6.08
N HIS A 59 4.43 13.34 5.23
CA HIS A 59 5.76 12.95 5.68
C HIS A 59 6.31 13.92 6.72
N GLN A 60 6.20 15.24 6.49
CA GLN A 60 6.65 16.25 7.46
C GLN A 60 5.89 16.16 8.79
N GLU A 61 4.59 15.87 8.76
CA GLU A 61 3.79 15.65 9.96
C GLU A 61 4.31 14.43 10.74
N ILE A 62 4.55 13.30 10.06
CA ILE A 62 5.10 12.08 10.65
C ILE A 62 6.46 12.35 11.28
N MET A 63 7.38 12.95 10.53
CA MET A 63 8.72 13.27 11.02
C MET A 63 8.69 14.19 12.25
N SER A 64 7.74 15.12 12.31
CA SER A 64 7.56 16.02 13.46
C SER A 64 6.95 15.33 14.69
N ALA A 65 6.30 14.18 14.50
CA ALA A 65 5.71 13.38 15.58
C ALA A 65 6.65 12.28 16.10
N LEU A 66 7.81 12.06 15.44
CA LEU A 66 8.80 11.09 15.89
C LEU A 66 9.55 11.58 17.14
N PRO A 67 10.00 10.66 18.01
CA PRO A 67 10.98 10.98 19.06
C PRO A 67 12.26 11.61 18.48
N GLU A 68 12.89 12.54 19.21
CA GLU A 68 14.05 13.31 18.71
C GLU A 68 15.22 12.43 18.19
N ASP A 69 15.46 11.28 18.82
CA ASP A 69 16.54 10.35 18.46
C ASP A 69 16.08 9.19 17.55
N SER A 70 14.90 9.31 16.93
CA SER A 70 14.35 8.28 16.05
C SER A 70 15.11 8.19 14.72
N ASP A 71 15.54 6.99 14.36
CA ASP A 71 16.11 6.64 13.05
C ASP A 71 15.07 5.98 12.10
N PHE A 72 13.80 5.99 12.49
CA PHE A 72 12.70 5.47 11.69
C PHE A 72 12.52 6.24 10.38
N THR A 73 12.37 5.53 9.27
CA THR A 73 12.14 6.12 7.94
C THR A 73 10.74 5.76 7.41
N PRO A 74 9.79 6.71 7.36
CA PRO A 74 8.50 6.51 6.72
C PRO A 74 8.65 6.52 5.18
N LEU A 75 8.14 5.47 4.54
CA LEU A 75 8.13 5.28 3.09
C LEU A 75 6.73 5.64 2.56
N MET A 76 6.62 6.76 1.85
CA MET A 76 5.33 7.34 1.51
C MET A 76 4.68 6.68 0.29
N VAL A 77 3.35 6.65 0.28
CA VAL A 77 2.54 6.03 -0.77
C VAL A 77 1.49 7.01 -1.28
N LEU A 78 1.11 6.90 -2.56
CA LEU A 78 -0.06 7.60 -3.09
C LEU A 78 -1.33 6.74 -3.04
N TYR A 79 -2.45 7.37 -2.73
CA TYR A 79 -3.78 6.79 -2.87
C TYR A 79 -4.24 6.89 -4.32
N LEU A 80 -4.52 5.76 -4.97
CA LEU A 80 -5.06 5.74 -6.33
C LEU A 80 -6.57 6.03 -6.33
N THR A 81 -7.00 6.87 -7.27
CA THR A 81 -8.39 7.24 -7.51
C THR A 81 -8.68 7.09 -9.00
N ASP A 82 -9.95 7.08 -9.41
CA ASP A 82 -10.33 7.07 -10.84
C ASP A 82 -9.72 8.22 -11.66
N ASN A 83 -9.33 9.32 -11.00
CA ASN A 83 -8.76 10.50 -11.65
C ASN A 83 -7.22 10.55 -11.57
N THR A 84 -6.57 9.51 -11.04
CA THR A 84 -5.11 9.50 -10.94
C THR A 84 -4.49 9.46 -12.33
N THR A 85 -3.66 10.47 -12.65
CA THR A 85 -3.08 10.63 -13.99
C THR A 85 -1.63 10.12 -14.08
N PRO A 86 -1.14 9.77 -15.27
CA PRO A 86 0.28 9.47 -15.50
C PRO A 86 1.23 10.57 -15.02
N GLU A 87 0.85 11.84 -15.13
CA GLU A 87 1.65 12.99 -14.72
C GLU A 87 1.79 13.04 -13.20
N GLN A 88 0.77 12.67 -12.44
CA GLN A 88 0.86 12.56 -10.99
C GLN A 88 1.83 11.45 -10.57
N ILE A 89 1.82 10.30 -11.26
CA ILE A 89 2.79 9.22 -11.04
C ILE A 89 4.21 9.69 -11.34
N GLN A 90 4.43 10.36 -12.47
CA GLN A 90 5.74 10.91 -12.82
C GLN A 90 6.23 11.92 -11.77
N ALA A 91 5.38 12.87 -11.38
CA ALA A 91 5.73 13.88 -10.38
C ALA A 91 6.08 13.26 -9.02
N ALA A 92 5.40 12.17 -8.65
CA ALA A 92 5.67 11.44 -7.41
C ALA A 92 7.05 10.75 -7.43
N VAL A 93 7.41 10.10 -8.54
CA VAL A 93 8.75 9.50 -8.72
C VAL A 93 9.82 10.57 -8.76
N ASP A 94 9.62 11.66 -9.52
CA ASP A 94 10.58 12.77 -9.64
C ASP A 94 10.84 13.45 -8.29
N GLY A 95 9.83 13.49 -7.41
CA GLY A 95 9.94 14.02 -6.05
C GLY A 95 10.78 13.14 -5.12
N GLY A 96 11.01 11.87 -5.45
CA GLY A 96 11.89 10.94 -4.72
C GLY A 96 11.40 10.48 -3.34
N LEU A 97 10.26 10.99 -2.85
CA LEU A 97 9.71 10.66 -1.53
C LEU A 97 8.70 9.51 -1.57
N VAL A 98 7.90 9.44 -2.64
CA VAL A 98 6.88 8.40 -2.80
C VAL A 98 7.53 7.15 -3.38
N VAL A 99 7.34 6.01 -2.71
CA VAL A 99 7.95 4.74 -3.12
C VAL A 99 6.99 3.79 -3.83
N ALA A 100 5.67 3.99 -3.68
CA ALA A 100 4.64 3.12 -4.25
C ALA A 100 3.29 3.86 -4.36
N ALA A 101 2.31 3.24 -5.01
CA ALA A 101 0.92 3.69 -4.99
C ALA A 101 -0.02 2.54 -4.59
N LYS A 102 -1.06 2.86 -3.82
CA LYS A 102 -2.00 1.90 -3.23
C LYS A 102 -3.36 1.97 -3.89
N LEU A 103 -3.79 0.83 -4.40
CA LEU A 103 -5.14 0.58 -4.88
C LEU A 103 -6.05 0.16 -3.72
N TYR A 104 -7.15 0.91 -3.57
CA TYR A 104 -8.32 0.51 -2.79
C TYR A 104 -9.53 0.47 -3.74
N PRO A 105 -10.20 -0.68 -3.90
CA PRO A 105 -11.50 -0.73 -4.54
C PRO A 105 -12.49 0.16 -3.76
N ALA A 106 -13.28 0.96 -4.48
CA ALA A 106 -14.16 1.95 -3.87
C ALA A 106 -15.14 1.29 -2.88
N GLY A 107 -15.11 1.75 -1.62
CA GLY A 107 -15.97 1.24 -0.55
C GLY A 107 -15.56 -0.10 0.06
N ALA A 108 -14.39 -0.65 -0.28
CA ALA A 108 -13.92 -1.94 0.27
C ALA A 108 -13.58 -1.87 1.76
N THR A 109 -13.01 -0.73 2.18
CA THR A 109 -12.44 -0.57 3.53
C THR A 109 -12.54 0.86 4.06
N THR A 110 -11.96 1.12 5.22
CA THR A 110 -11.99 2.42 5.90
C THR A 110 -11.37 3.52 5.01
N ASN A 111 -12.12 4.63 4.84
CA ASN A 111 -11.76 5.79 4.01
C ASN A 111 -11.52 5.46 2.53
N SER A 112 -12.16 4.40 2.01
CA SER A 112 -12.00 3.98 0.61
C SER A 112 -13.06 4.53 -0.36
N ASP A 113 -13.93 5.44 0.08
CA ASP A 113 -15.03 5.96 -0.76
C ASP A 113 -14.52 6.73 -1.99
N SER A 114 -13.32 7.30 -1.92
CA SER A 114 -12.63 7.95 -3.07
C SER A 114 -11.73 6.98 -3.85
N GLY A 115 -11.86 5.67 -3.59
CA GLY A 115 -11.14 4.60 -4.26
C GLY A 115 -11.45 4.48 -5.74
N VAL A 116 -10.84 3.48 -6.36
CA VAL A 116 -11.02 3.17 -7.78
C VAL A 116 -12.33 2.40 -7.95
N THR A 117 -13.21 2.88 -8.81
CA THR A 117 -14.51 2.23 -9.07
C THR A 117 -14.40 1.13 -10.11
N ASP A 118 -13.53 1.32 -11.10
CA ASP A 118 -13.17 0.35 -12.12
C ASP A 118 -11.67 0.45 -12.38
N ILE A 119 -10.94 -0.66 -12.29
CA ILE A 119 -9.49 -0.66 -12.46
C ILE A 119 -9.06 -0.15 -13.83
N THR A 120 -9.91 -0.30 -14.85
CA THR A 120 -9.63 0.18 -16.21
C THR A 120 -9.53 1.70 -16.29
N ASN A 121 -10.17 2.43 -15.38
CA ASN A 121 -10.07 3.90 -15.29
C ASN A 121 -8.64 4.37 -15.02
N ILE A 122 -7.85 3.55 -14.31
CA ILE A 122 -6.49 3.88 -13.91
C ILE A 122 -5.42 3.19 -14.78
N TYR A 123 -5.79 2.50 -15.85
CA TYR A 123 -4.83 1.84 -16.76
C TYR A 123 -3.72 2.78 -17.25
N PRO A 124 -3.99 4.05 -17.63
CA PRO A 124 -2.93 4.98 -17.98
C PRO A 124 -1.93 5.22 -16.82
N ALA A 125 -2.41 5.29 -15.58
CA ALA A 125 -1.54 5.41 -14.41
C ALA A 125 -0.74 4.13 -14.16
N LEU A 126 -1.36 2.95 -14.29
CA LEU A 126 -0.67 1.65 -14.16
C LEU A 126 0.41 1.46 -15.21
N GLU A 127 0.15 1.85 -16.46
CA GLU A 127 1.15 1.83 -17.53
C GLU A 127 2.35 2.71 -17.16
N LYS A 128 2.10 3.91 -16.62
CA LYS A 128 3.14 4.83 -16.18
C LYS A 128 3.92 4.29 -14.98
N MET A 129 3.24 3.67 -14.02
CA MET A 129 3.88 3.01 -12.88
C MET A 129 4.81 1.90 -13.33
N GLN A 130 4.37 1.07 -14.29
CA GLN A 130 5.19 0.02 -14.90
C GLN A 130 6.44 0.62 -15.57
N GLN A 131 6.28 1.66 -16.40
CA GLN A 131 7.41 2.32 -17.08
C GLN A 131 8.45 2.89 -16.11
N LEU A 132 8.01 3.40 -14.96
CA LEU A 132 8.88 4.00 -13.94
C LEU A 132 9.34 3.02 -12.86
N GLY A 133 8.84 1.77 -12.89
CA GLY A 133 9.13 0.76 -11.87
C GLY A 133 8.53 1.08 -10.49
N MET A 134 7.50 1.92 -10.41
CA MET A 134 6.77 2.20 -9.17
C MET A 134 5.87 1.00 -8.83
N PRO A 135 6.01 0.38 -7.65
CA PRO A 135 5.15 -0.72 -7.22
C PRO A 135 3.70 -0.30 -7.01
N LEU A 136 2.79 -1.19 -7.41
CA LEU A 136 1.37 -1.15 -7.07
C LEU A 136 1.14 -2.01 -5.82
N LEU A 137 0.61 -1.39 -4.77
CA LEU A 137 0.15 -2.09 -3.58
C LEU A 137 -1.35 -2.32 -3.73
N VAL A 138 -1.85 -3.52 -3.45
CA VAL A 138 -3.24 -3.90 -3.77
C VAL A 138 -3.97 -4.39 -2.53
N HIS A 139 -5.04 -3.70 -2.15
CA HIS A 139 -6.08 -4.29 -1.29
C HIS A 139 -7.03 -5.09 -2.19
N GLY A 140 -6.84 -6.41 -2.26
CA GLY A 140 -7.47 -7.25 -3.27
C GLY A 140 -8.79 -7.86 -2.84
N GLU A 141 -9.82 -7.06 -2.63
CA GLU A 141 -11.19 -7.51 -2.39
C GLU A 141 -12.17 -6.80 -3.30
N VAL A 142 -13.12 -7.53 -3.91
CA VAL A 142 -14.25 -6.88 -4.59
C VAL A 142 -15.29 -6.36 -3.60
N THR A 143 -16.06 -5.35 -3.98
CA THR A 143 -17.03 -4.68 -3.08
C THR A 143 -18.49 -5.02 -3.39
N ASP A 144 -18.73 -5.89 -4.37
CA ASP A 144 -20.05 -6.37 -4.77
C ASP A 144 -20.81 -6.92 -3.55
N THR A 145 -22.01 -6.38 -3.32
CA THR A 145 -22.86 -6.75 -2.17
C THR A 145 -23.54 -8.10 -2.36
N THR A 146 -23.52 -8.66 -3.57
CA THR A 146 -24.03 -10.00 -3.87
C THR A 146 -23.00 -11.10 -3.63
N ILE A 147 -21.74 -10.74 -3.40
CA ILE A 147 -20.64 -11.66 -3.13
C ILE A 147 -20.40 -11.70 -1.62
N ASP A 148 -20.34 -12.92 -1.08
CA ASP A 148 -20.07 -13.14 0.33
C ASP A 148 -18.69 -12.58 0.70
N ILE A 149 -18.59 -11.98 1.89
CA ILE A 149 -17.35 -11.32 2.33
C ILE A 149 -16.14 -12.26 2.31
N PHE A 150 -16.32 -13.55 2.59
CA PHE A 150 -15.24 -14.54 2.60
C PHE A 150 -14.77 -14.94 1.19
N ASP A 151 -15.57 -14.65 0.15
CA ASP A 151 -15.24 -14.97 -1.24
C ASP A 151 -14.61 -13.78 -1.99
N ARG A 152 -14.62 -12.58 -1.39
CA ARG A 152 -14.24 -11.33 -2.08
C ARG A 152 -12.79 -11.31 -2.54
N GLU A 153 -11.87 -11.88 -1.77
CA GLU A 153 -10.45 -11.95 -2.12
C GLU A 153 -10.23 -12.90 -3.32
N ALA A 154 -10.78 -14.10 -3.28
CA ALA A 154 -10.70 -15.06 -4.39
C ALA A 154 -11.32 -14.51 -5.67
N VAL A 155 -12.48 -13.86 -5.57
CA VAL A 155 -13.13 -13.23 -6.72
C VAL A 155 -12.33 -12.05 -7.27
N PHE A 156 -11.64 -11.27 -6.43
CA PHE A 156 -10.75 -10.21 -6.89
C PHE A 156 -9.60 -10.77 -7.72
N ILE A 157 -9.00 -11.90 -7.30
CA ILE A 157 -7.95 -12.58 -8.06
C ILE A 157 -8.47 -12.95 -9.45
N GLU A 158 -9.60 -13.66 -9.49
CA GLU A 158 -10.19 -14.18 -10.74
C GLU A 158 -10.61 -13.07 -11.72
N ARG A 159 -11.26 -12.02 -11.22
CA ARG A 159 -11.88 -11.00 -12.07
C ARG A 159 -10.95 -9.84 -12.42
N ILE A 160 -9.97 -9.55 -11.58
CA ILE A 160 -9.20 -8.31 -11.65
C ILE A 160 -7.70 -8.61 -11.71
N LEU A 161 -7.15 -9.24 -10.67
CA LEU A 161 -5.69 -9.29 -10.49
C LEU A 161 -5.00 -10.09 -11.61
N ILE A 162 -5.58 -11.22 -12.02
CA ILE A 162 -5.05 -12.02 -13.13
C ILE A 162 -4.96 -11.19 -14.42
N GLN A 163 -6.00 -10.41 -14.73
CA GLN A 163 -6.03 -9.58 -15.93
C GLN A 163 -5.00 -8.45 -15.87
N VAL A 164 -4.87 -7.78 -14.72
CA VAL A 164 -3.86 -6.72 -14.53
C VAL A 164 -2.44 -7.25 -14.73
N VAL A 165 -2.13 -8.43 -14.17
CA VAL A 165 -0.81 -9.05 -14.34
C VAL A 165 -0.54 -9.41 -15.81
N GLN A 166 -1.56 -9.82 -16.56
CA GLN A 166 -1.44 -10.10 -18.00
C GLN A 166 -1.25 -8.83 -18.83
N ASP A 167 -1.99 -7.76 -18.50
CA ASP A 167 -1.94 -6.49 -19.23
C ASP A 167 -0.65 -5.70 -18.93
N PHE A 168 -0.10 -5.86 -17.72
CA PHE A 168 1.08 -5.16 -17.23
C PHE A 168 2.13 -6.14 -16.65
N PRO A 169 2.77 -6.97 -17.48
CA PRO A 169 3.66 -8.04 -17.03
C PRO A 169 4.93 -7.57 -16.29
N GLU A 170 5.35 -6.31 -16.50
CA GLU A 170 6.50 -5.70 -15.85
C GLU A 170 6.11 -4.85 -14.62
N LEU A 171 4.82 -4.69 -14.34
CA LEU A 171 4.36 -3.97 -13.16
C LEU A 171 4.64 -4.79 -11.91
N LYS A 172 5.36 -4.20 -10.97
CA LYS A 172 5.59 -4.79 -9.65
C LYS A 172 4.33 -4.64 -8.81
N ILE A 173 3.82 -5.74 -8.27
CA ILE A 173 2.59 -5.75 -7.47
C ILE A 173 2.85 -6.42 -6.12
N VAL A 174 2.39 -5.78 -5.05
CA VAL A 174 2.27 -6.40 -3.73
C VAL A 174 0.80 -6.64 -3.46
N PHE A 175 0.41 -7.91 -3.37
CA PHE A 175 -0.91 -8.30 -2.90
C PHE A 175 -0.92 -8.21 -1.37
N GLU A 176 -1.49 -7.13 -0.86
CA GLU A 176 -1.40 -6.82 0.56
C GLU A 176 -2.26 -7.76 1.41
N HIS A 177 -1.78 -8.05 2.62
CA HIS A 177 -2.49 -8.72 3.71
C HIS A 177 -3.35 -9.90 3.24
N ILE A 178 -2.75 -10.84 2.51
CA ILE A 178 -3.47 -11.98 1.93
C ILE A 178 -4.08 -12.85 3.04
N THR A 179 -5.30 -13.33 2.82
CA THR A 179 -6.05 -14.05 3.87
C THR A 179 -6.46 -15.46 3.47
N THR A 180 -6.41 -15.79 2.17
CA THR A 180 -6.91 -17.06 1.63
C THR A 180 -5.81 -17.97 1.08
N LYS A 181 -6.12 -19.26 1.01
CA LYS A 181 -5.28 -20.23 0.30
C LYS A 181 -5.16 -19.86 -1.19
N ASP A 182 -6.23 -19.35 -1.78
CA ASP A 182 -6.26 -18.95 -3.19
C ASP A 182 -5.26 -17.84 -3.48
N ALA A 183 -5.14 -16.83 -2.60
CA ALA A 183 -4.12 -15.80 -2.70
C ALA A 183 -2.69 -16.33 -2.54
N VAL A 184 -2.46 -17.24 -1.58
CA VAL A 184 -1.15 -17.89 -1.41
C VAL A 184 -0.77 -18.67 -2.67
N ASP A 185 -1.67 -19.50 -3.19
CA ASP A 185 -1.43 -20.30 -4.39
C ASP A 185 -1.19 -19.40 -5.62
N PHE A 186 -1.97 -18.32 -5.76
CA PHE A 186 -1.77 -17.33 -6.81
C PHE A 186 -0.36 -16.73 -6.76
N VAL A 187 0.07 -16.19 -5.62
CA VAL A 187 1.38 -15.55 -5.45
C VAL A 187 2.53 -16.55 -5.69
N LEU A 188 2.42 -17.78 -5.18
CA LEU A 188 3.43 -18.82 -5.40
C LEU A 188 3.55 -19.27 -6.87
N SER A 189 2.49 -19.09 -7.66
CA SER A 189 2.47 -19.43 -9.09
C SER A 189 2.83 -18.27 -10.02
N ALA A 190 2.89 -17.05 -9.49
CA ALA A 190 3.08 -15.82 -10.24
C ALA A 190 4.57 -15.56 -10.57
N SER A 191 4.83 -14.50 -11.35
CA SER A 191 6.19 -14.07 -11.69
C SER A 191 6.90 -13.41 -10.51
N GLU A 192 8.21 -13.16 -10.65
CA GLU A 192 9.02 -12.45 -9.64
C GLU A 192 8.58 -11.00 -9.37
N ASN A 193 7.72 -10.44 -10.22
CA ASN A 193 7.14 -9.10 -10.04
C ASN A 193 5.97 -9.08 -9.04
N ILE A 194 5.50 -10.25 -8.58
CA ILE A 194 4.37 -10.37 -7.65
C ILE A 194 4.88 -10.83 -6.28
N ALA A 195 4.56 -10.05 -5.25
CA ALA A 195 4.81 -10.37 -3.85
C ALA A 195 3.51 -10.26 -3.03
N ALA A 196 3.57 -10.63 -1.76
CA ALA A 196 2.46 -10.43 -0.83
C ALA A 196 2.95 -10.08 0.58
N THR A 197 2.07 -9.48 1.37
CA THR A 197 2.23 -9.24 2.81
C THR A 197 1.20 -10.01 3.61
#